data_AF-A0A5P8VYQ4-F1
#
_entry.id   AF-A0A5P8VYQ4-F1
#
_cell.length_a   1.000
_cell.length_b   1.000
_cell.length_c   1.000
_cell.angle_alpha   90.00
_cell.angle_beta   90.00
_cell.angle_gamma   90.00
#
_symmetry.space_group_name_H-M   'P 1'
#
loop_
_entity.id
_entity.type
_entity.pdbx_description
1 polymer ?
#
loop_
_entity_poly.entity_id
_entity_poly.type
_entity_poly.pdbx_seq_one_letter_code
_entity_poly.pdbx_strand_id
1 'polypeptide(L)' 'MRVILDVNVWISALLWGGVPGKTLRLARNQQINIFASEFLLLELETT' A
#
# COMPACT_ATOMS: atom_id res chain seq x y z
N MET A 1 -6.77 11.34 -6.14
CA MET A 1 -7.47 10.06 -6.46
C MET A 1 -7.43 9.14 -5.24
N ARG A 2 -8.46 8.34 -4.97
CA ARG A 2 -8.50 7.38 -3.84
C ARG A 2 -8.11 6.00 -4.32
N VAL A 3 -7.24 5.31 -3.59
CA VAL A 3 -6.71 3.98 -3.96
C VAL A 3 -6.77 3.07 -2.75
N ILE A 4 -7.27 1.85 -2.90
CA ILE A 4 -7.16 0.80 -1.89
C ILE A 4 -5.90 0.00 -2.24
N LEU A 5 -4.98 -0.14 -1.28
CA LEU A 5 -3.76 -0.91 -1.51
C LEU A 5 -3.90 -2.30 -0.91
N ASP A 6 -3.64 -3.32 -1.73
CA ASP A 6 -3.54 -4.71 -1.30
C ASP A 6 -2.28 -4.94 -0.46
N VAL A 7 -2.34 -5.89 0.47
CA VAL A 7 -1.23 -6.25 1.36
C VAL A 7 0.01 -6.67 0.57
N ASN A 8 -0.15 -7.43 -0.52
CA ASN A 8 0.97 -7.86 -1.35
C ASN A 8 1.67 -6.68 -2.01
N VAL A 9 0.92 -5.65 -2.41
CA VAL A 9 1.48 -4.43 -3.01
C VAL A 9 2.19 -3.60 -1.94
N TRP A 10 1.64 -3.53 -0.73
CA TRP A 10 2.27 -2.87 0.40
C TRP A 10 3.62 -3.52 0.76
N ILE A 11 3.62 -4.83 0.99
CA ILE A 11 4.83 -5.60 1.30
C ILE A 11 5.83 -5.51 0.14
N SER A 12 5.35 -5.56 -1.10
CA SER A 12 6.24 -5.48 -2.26
C SER A 12 6.96 -4.14 -2.36
N ALA A 13 6.24 -3.05 -2.09
CA ALA A 13 6.79 -1.71 -2.08
C ALA A 13 7.81 -1.52 -0.94
N LEU A 14 7.56 -2.12 0.23
CA LEU A 14 8.43 -2.05 1.39
C LEU A 14 9.75 -2.82 1.20
N LEU A 15 9.68 -4.06 0.70
CA LEU A 15 10.83 -4.97 0.64
C LEU A 15 11.64 -4.85 -0.66
N TRP A 16 10.98 -4.65 -1.80
CA TRP A 16 11.64 -4.64 -3.12
C TRP A 16 11.50 -3.32 -3.88
N GLY A 17 10.59 -2.44 -3.48
CA GLY A 17 10.38 -1.16 -4.14
C GLY A 17 9.76 -1.30 -5.54
N GLY A 18 10.47 -0.87 -6.58
CA GLY A 18 10.02 -0.99 -7.97
C GLY A 18 8.75 -0.20 -8.31
N VAL A 19 7.88 -0.78 -9.16
CA VAL A 19 6.59 -0.18 -9.52
C VAL A 19 5.69 0.04 -8.29
N PRO A 20 5.52 -0.93 -7.36
CA PRO A 20 4.82 -0.69 -6.09
C PRO A 20 5.39 0.48 -5.28
N GLY A 21 6.71 0.63 -5.22
CA GLY A 21 7.37 1.77 -4.56
C GLY A 21 7.04 3.13 -5.21
N LYS A 22 6.81 3.17 -6.52
CA LYS A 22 6.35 4.40 -7.20
C LYS A 22 4.96 4.81 -6.70
N THR A 23 4.08 3.85 -6.44
CA THR A 23 2.73 4.10 -5.90
C THR A 23 2.80 4.75 -4.52
N LEU A 24 3.68 4.27 -3.63
CA LEU A 24 3.91 4.90 -2.33
C LEU A 24 4.49 6.31 -2.45
N ARG A 25 5.35 6.57 -3.46
CA ARG A 25 5.87 7.91 -3.73
C ARG A 25 4.77 8.86 -4.19
N LEU A 26 3.82 8.42 -5.02
CA LEU A 26 2.65 9.21 -5.38
C LEU A 26 1.83 9.60 -4.14
N ALA A 27 1.67 8.68 -3.18
CA ALA A 27 0.97 8.97 -1.93
C ALA A 27 1.74 9.95 -1.05
N ARG A 28 3.06 9.78 -0.93
CA ARG A 28 3.94 10.73 -0.22
C ARG A 28 3.89 12.13 -0.82
N ASN A 29 3.81 12.22 -2.15
CA ASN A 29 3.66 13.47 -2.89
C ASN A 29 2.21 14.00 -2.90
N GLN A 30 1.30 13.41 -2.12
CA GLN A 30 -0.10 13.81 -2.00
C GLN A 30 -0.90 13.75 -3.32
N GLN A 31 -0.43 12.98 -4.30
CA GLN A 31 -1.10 12.82 -5.60
C GLN A 31 -2.23 11.77 -5.52
N ILE A 32 -2.10 10.82 -4.60
CA ILE A 32 -3.13 9.83 -4.26
C ILE A 32 -3.29 9.72 -2.74
N ASN A 33 -4.47 9.29 -2.31
CA ASN A 33 -4.71 8.88 -0.93
C ASN A 33 -4.87 7.37 -0.89
N ILE A 34 -4.03 6.70 -0.09
CA ILE A 34 -4.07 5.25 0.11
C ILE A 34 -4.97 4.95 1.31
N PHE A 35 -5.83 3.96 1.14
CA PHE A 35 -6.68 3.41 2.17
C PHE A 35 -6.41 1.90 2.29
N ALA A 36 -6.56 1.38 3.50
CA ALA A 36 -6.64 -0.05 3.77
C ALA A 36 -8.00 -0.34 4.41
N SER A 37 -8.61 -1.47 4.07
CA SER A 37 -9.77 -1.93 4.82
C SER A 37 -9.31 -2.59 6.12
N GLU A 38 -10.16 -2.58 7.13
CA GLU A 38 -9.90 -3.24 8.40
C GLU A 38 -9.62 -4.74 8.23
N PHE A 39 -10.31 -5.38 7.27
CA PHE A 39 -10.08 -6.78 6.91
C PHE A 39 -8.65 -7.03 6.40
N LEU A 40 -8.10 -6.14 5.55
CA LEU A 40 -6.73 -6.28 5.04
C LEU A 40 -5.68 -6.03 6.14
N LEU A 41 -5.99 -5.22 7.14
CA LEU A 41 -5.12 -5.01 8.29
C LEU A 41 -5.11 -6.23 9.22
N LEU A 42 -6.27 -6.89 9.38
CA LEU A 42 -6.37 -8.10 10.19
C LEU A 42 -5.50 -9.24 9.64
N GLU A 43 -5.44 -9.42 8.31
CA GLU A 43 -4.58 -10.44 7.68
C GLU A 43 -3.10 -10.30 8.05
N LEU A 44 -2.62 -9.06 8.25
CA LEU A 44 -1.25 -8.76 8.65
C LEU A 44 -0.95 -9.08 10.12
N GLU A 45 -1.95 -9.03 11.00
CA GLU A 45 -1.77 -9.33 12.44
C GLU A 45 -1.75 -10.83 12.73
N THR A 46 -2.43 -11.64 11.90
CA THR A 46 -2.61 -13.08 12.12
C THR A 46 -1.69 -13.98 11.30
N THR A 47 -0.76 -13.42 10.52
CA THR A 47 0.25 -14.16 9.74
C THR A 47 1.64 -14.04 10.35
#